data_AF-A0A0N4UAD7-F1
#
_entry.id   AF-A0A0N4UAD7-F1
#
_cell.length_a   1.000
_cell.length_b   1.000
_cell.length_c   1.000
_cell.angle_alpha   90.00
_cell.angle_beta   90.00
_cell.angle_gamma   90.00
#
_symmetry.space_group_name_H-M   'P 1'
#
loop_
_entity.id
_entity.type
_entity.pdbx_description
1 polymer ?
#
loop_
_entity_poly.entity_id
_entity_poly.type
_entity_poly.pdbx_seq_one_letter_code
_entity_poly.pdbx_strand_id
1 'polypeptide(L)'
;MIFSRGPIKCYQCESLSQPDCESSDRAKLSSFVQLCPLLSEGTFAGMEPIACRKILQVCFAIIRTIRECAYSGDKNLNGLRKQGNKAIKLFYYQCENAVDAKVLNIIFFR
;
A
#
# COMPACT_ATOMS: atom_id res chain seq x y z
N MET A 1 21.53 -15.68 -3.82
CA MET A 1 21.86 -14.25 -3.64
C MET A 1 20.85 -13.66 -2.68
N ILE A 2 21.31 -13.20 -1.52
CA ILE A 2 20.45 -12.58 -0.50
C ILE A 2 20.20 -11.16 -0.99
N PHE A 3 19.04 -10.92 -1.63
CA PHE A 3 18.63 -9.56 -1.96
C PHE A 3 18.65 -8.74 -0.68
N SER A 4 19.18 -7.52 -0.74
CA SER A 4 19.27 -6.55 0.34
C SER A 4 17.88 -6.24 0.89
N ARG A 5 17.32 -7.12 1.73
CA ARG A 5 16.03 -6.93 2.42
C ARG A 5 16.23 -5.98 3.59
N GLY A 6 16.76 -4.79 3.30
CA GLY A 6 16.66 -3.68 4.23
C GLY A 6 15.19 -3.48 4.60
N PRO A 7 14.93 -2.91 5.80
CA PRO A 7 13.57 -2.81 6.28
C PRO A 7 12.74 -1.94 5.31
N ILE A 8 11.59 -2.45 4.90
CA ILE A 8 10.74 -1.84 3.88
C ILE A 8 10.12 -0.57 4.44
N LYS A 9 10.11 0.50 3.65
CA LYS A 9 9.38 1.73 3.95
C LYS A 9 8.30 1.96 2.91
N CYS A 10 7.08 2.15 3.40
CA CYS A 10 5.90 2.46 2.60
C CYS A 10 5.33 3.80 3.03
N TYR A 11 4.58 4.43 2.13
CA TYR A 11 3.61 5.42 2.56
C TYR A 11 2.53 4.72 3.37
N GLN A 12 2.29 5.17 4.61
CA GLN A 12 1.27 4.63 5.50
C GLN A 12 0.29 5.74 5.86
N CYS A 13 -0.85 5.79 5.14
CA CYS A 13 -1.82 6.88 5.26
C CYS A 13 -3.19 6.50 4.70
N GLU A 14 -4.22 7.26 5.09
CA GLU A 14 -5.57 7.19 4.52
C GLU A 14 -6.08 8.59 4.15
N SER A 15 -6.60 8.75 2.93
CA SER A 15 -7.03 10.06 2.44
C SER A 15 -8.24 10.68 3.15
N LEU A 16 -8.98 9.87 3.92
CA LEU A 16 -10.10 10.37 4.72
C LEU A 16 -9.64 11.34 5.82
N SER A 17 -8.59 10.97 6.55
CA SER A 17 -8.04 11.78 7.64
C SER A 17 -6.88 12.66 7.18
N GLN A 18 -6.17 12.22 6.13
CA GLN A 18 -4.96 12.87 5.61
C GLN A 18 -5.12 13.10 4.10
N PRO A 19 -5.78 14.19 3.67
CA PRO A 19 -6.12 14.42 2.26
C PRO A 19 -4.92 14.35 1.28
N ASP A 20 -3.74 14.78 1.73
CA ASP A 20 -2.50 14.69 0.96
C ASP A 20 -2.12 13.25 0.58
N CYS A 21 -2.62 12.25 1.31
CA CYS A 21 -2.48 10.86 0.95
C CYS A 21 -3.10 10.58 -0.43
N GLU A 22 -4.18 11.23 -0.87
CA GLU A 22 -4.72 10.98 -2.21
C GLU A 22 -3.76 11.41 -3.33
N SER A 23 -2.86 12.36 -3.04
CA SER A 23 -1.93 12.91 -4.01
C SER A 23 -0.98 11.86 -4.60
N SER A 24 -0.55 12.12 -5.83
CA SER A 24 0.61 11.48 -6.45
C SER A 24 1.89 12.30 -6.29
N ASP A 25 1.83 13.47 -5.63
CA ASP A 25 2.99 14.30 -5.38
C ASP A 25 3.86 13.70 -4.26
N ARG A 26 5.13 13.44 -4.58
CA ARG A 26 6.11 12.91 -3.63
C ARG A 26 6.34 13.85 -2.45
N ALA A 27 6.31 15.16 -2.65
CA ALA A 27 6.54 16.11 -1.57
C ALA A 27 5.43 15.98 -0.51
N LYS A 28 4.18 15.89 -0.97
CA LYS A 28 3.00 15.67 -0.11
C LYS A 28 3.00 14.32 0.58
N LEU A 29 3.46 13.28 -0.12
CA LEU A 29 3.50 11.92 0.43
C LEU A 29 4.68 11.67 1.36
N SER A 30 5.74 12.47 1.29
CA SER A 30 7.01 12.23 1.99
C SER A 30 6.86 12.07 3.51
N SER A 31 5.93 12.81 4.12
CA SER A 31 5.60 12.74 5.55
C SER A 31 4.97 11.41 5.97
N PHE A 32 4.39 10.66 5.04
CA PHE A 32 3.76 9.37 5.31
C PHE A 32 4.73 8.18 5.16
N VAL A 33 5.99 8.42 4.78
CA VAL A 33 6.98 7.34 4.66
C VAL A 33 7.32 6.81 6.04
N GLN A 34 6.91 5.57 6.31
CA GLN A 34 7.13 4.90 7.59
C GLN A 34 7.71 3.51 7.38
N LEU A 35 8.49 3.06 8.37
CA LEU A 35 8.98 1.68 8.39
C LEU A 35 7.80 0.72 8.51
N CYS A 36 7.79 -0.31 7.70
CA CYS A 36 6.79 -1.36 7.81
C CYS A 36 7.04 -2.18 9.07
N PRO A 37 6.06 -2.26 9.99
CA PRO A 37 6.21 -3.04 11.20
C PRO A 37 6.20 -4.54 10.89
N LEU A 38 6.75 -5.33 11.80
CA LEU A 38 6.42 -6.75 11.87
C LEU A 38 5.05 -6.88 12.51
N LEU A 39 4.15 -7.62 11.88
CA LEU A 39 2.82 -7.88 12.43
C LEU A 39 2.93 -8.86 13.61
N SER A 40 2.36 -8.52 14.76
CA SER A 40 2.29 -9.42 15.91
C SER A 40 1.04 -10.32 15.90
N GLU A 41 0.01 -9.95 15.15
CA GLU A 41 -1.30 -10.61 15.16
C GLU A 41 -1.92 -10.73 13.75
N GLY A 42 -2.96 -11.55 13.63
CA GLY A 42 -3.69 -11.80 12.39
C GLY A 42 -3.07 -12.87 11.47
N THR A 43 -3.61 -13.00 10.27
CA THR A 43 -3.22 -14.06 9.30
C THR A 43 -1.75 -14.00 8.87
N PHE A 44 -1.14 -12.82 8.96
CA PHE A 44 0.24 -12.56 8.54
C PHE A 44 1.15 -12.24 9.73
N ALA A 45 0.77 -12.63 10.96
CA ALA A 45 1.61 -12.48 12.14
C ALA A 45 2.98 -13.14 11.94
N GLY A 46 4.04 -12.45 12.36
CA GLY A 46 5.43 -12.89 12.20
C GLY A 46 5.97 -12.81 10.77
N MET A 47 5.14 -12.44 9.77
CA MET A 47 5.62 -12.27 8.40
C MET A 47 6.27 -10.91 8.21
N GLU A 48 7.38 -10.91 7.48
CA GLU A 48 8.03 -9.68 7.04
C GLU A 48 7.20 -8.99 5.94
N PRO A 49 7.16 -7.65 5.93
CA PRO A 49 6.63 -6.93 4.79
C PRO A 49 7.46 -7.26 3.56
N ILE A 50 6.81 -7.44 2.42
CA ILE A 50 7.46 -7.79 1.15
C ILE A 50 7.35 -6.68 0.11
N ALA A 51 6.39 -5.77 0.27
CA ALA A 51 6.02 -4.77 -0.71
C ALA A 51 5.19 -3.65 -0.04
N CYS A 52 4.77 -2.67 -0.83
CA CYS A 52 3.77 -1.68 -0.41
C CYS A 52 2.48 -1.87 -1.20
N ARG A 53 1.36 -1.54 -0.56
CA ARG A 53 0.01 -1.67 -1.09
C ARG A 53 -0.70 -0.32 -1.13
N LYS A 54 -1.41 -0.07 -2.23
CA LYS A 54 -2.35 1.03 -2.38
C LYS A 54 -3.72 0.41 -2.61
N ILE A 55 -4.71 0.90 -1.89
CA ILE A 55 -6.10 0.47 -2.00
C ILE A 55 -6.92 1.70 -2.33
N LEU A 56 -7.62 1.67 -3.47
CA LEU A 56 -8.67 2.63 -3.76
C LEU A 56 -9.98 2.03 -3.29
N GLN A 57 -10.53 2.60 -2.23
CA GLN A 57 -11.81 2.19 -1.67
C GLN A 57 -12.89 3.17 -2.13
N VAL A 58 -13.93 2.64 -2.75
CA VAL A 58 -15.11 3.39 -3.18
C VAL A 58 -16.29 2.94 -2.33
N CYS A 59 -16.82 3.83 -1.49
CA CYS A 59 -18.00 3.60 -0.64
C CYS A 59 -19.05 4.67 -0.92
N PHE A 60 -20.22 4.28 -1.45
CA PHE A 60 -21.31 5.23 -1.74
C PHE A 60 -20.85 6.47 -2.52
N ALA A 61 -20.09 6.25 -3.60
CA ALA A 61 -19.46 7.28 -4.44
C ALA A 61 -18.36 8.15 -3.77
N ILE A 62 -18.07 7.94 -2.49
CA ILE A 62 -16.90 8.53 -1.84
C ILE A 62 -15.69 7.64 -2.13
N ILE A 63 -14.64 8.22 -2.72
CA ILE A 63 -13.38 7.56 -3.01
C ILE A 63 -12.39 7.90 -1.90
N ARG A 64 -11.68 6.90 -1.41
CA ARG A 64 -10.59 7.05 -0.44
C ARG A 64 -9.41 6.23 -0.90
N THR A 65 -8.22 6.74 -0.63
CA THR A 65 -6.98 6.03 -0.89
C THR A 65 -6.33 5.63 0.42
N ILE A 66 -6.05 4.34 0.58
CA ILE A 66 -5.29 3.79 1.69
C ILE A 66 -3.95 3.33 1.14
N ARG A 67 -2.85 3.72 1.77
CA ARG A 67 -1.52 3.16 1.50
C ARG A 67 -1.02 2.48 2.75
N GLU A 68 -0.52 1.27 2.60
CA GLU A 68 -0.08 0.41 3.68
C GLU A 68 1.04 -0.53 3.24
N CYS A 69 1.60 -1.28 4.18
CA CYS A 69 2.57 -2.32 3.91
C CYS A 69 1.88 -3.60 3.41
N ALA A 70 2.49 -4.28 2.45
CA ALA A 70 2.01 -5.55 1.94
C ALA A 70 2.83 -6.70 2.55
N TYR A 71 2.12 -7.66 3.14
CA TYR A 71 2.70 -8.88 3.73
C TYR A 71 2.35 -10.13 2.90
N SER A 72 1.54 -9.97 1.84
CA SER A 72 1.20 -11.03 0.89
C SER A 72 1.65 -10.67 -0.52
N GLY A 73 2.19 -11.67 -1.23
CA GLY A 73 2.85 -11.53 -2.54
C GLY A 73 2.00 -11.96 -3.72
N ASP A 74 0.71 -11.63 -3.69
CA ASP A 74 -0.18 -11.95 -4.80
C ASP A 74 0.29 -11.18 -6.05
N LYS A 75 0.81 -11.91 -7.04
CA LYS A 75 1.42 -11.33 -8.24
C LYS A 75 0.42 -10.55 -9.12
N ASN A 76 -0.88 -10.82 -8.96
CA ASN A 76 -1.95 -10.26 -9.78
C ASN A 76 -2.85 -9.29 -8.99
N LEU A 77 -2.26 -8.43 -8.15
CA LEU A 77 -3.03 -7.46 -7.38
C LEU A 77 -3.34 -6.17 -8.14
N ASN A 78 -2.52 -5.77 -9.11
CA ASN A 78 -2.69 -4.48 -9.78
C ASN A 78 -4.00 -4.41 -10.56
N GLY A 79 -4.92 -3.56 -10.10
CA GLY A 79 -6.27 -3.44 -10.66
C GLY A 79 -7.24 -4.51 -10.15
N LEU A 80 -6.82 -5.39 -9.24
CA LEU A 80 -7.70 -6.41 -8.66
C LEU A 80 -8.83 -5.71 -7.90
N ARG A 81 -10.04 -5.91 -8.40
CA ARG A 81 -11.26 -5.42 -7.76
C ARG A 81 -11.81 -6.49 -6.82
N LYS A 82 -11.91 -6.15 -5.53
CA LYS A 82 -12.74 -6.90 -4.56
C LYS A 82 -14.01 -6.11 -4.28
N GLN A 83 -15.14 -6.78 -4.29
CA GLN A 83 -16.43 -6.16 -4.02
C GLN A 83 -17.09 -6.88 -2.85
N GLY A 84 -17.38 -6.14 -1.78
CA GLY A 84 -18.12 -6.68 -0.64
C GLY A 84 -19.62 -6.68 -0.93
N ASN A 85 -20.20 -5.49 -1.04
CA ASN A 85 -21.59 -5.28 -1.44
C ASN A 85 -21.67 -4.37 -2.68
N LYS A 86 -22.88 -4.05 -3.14
CA LYS A 86 -23.06 -3.18 -4.33
C LYS A 86 -22.41 -1.80 -4.18
N ALA A 87 -22.35 -1.26 -2.97
CA ALA A 87 -21.88 0.10 -2.69
C ALA A 87 -20.38 0.20 -2.37
N ILE A 88 -19.72 -0.91 -2.00
CA ILE A 88 -18.33 -0.95 -1.55
C ILE A 88 -17.47 -1.73 -2.54
N LYS A 89 -16.54 -1.04 -3.18
CA LYS A 89 -15.56 -1.61 -4.12
C LYS A 89 -14.15 -1.25 -3.66
N LEU A 90 -13.25 -2.21 -3.65
CA LEU A 90 -11.84 -2.02 -3.35
C LEU A 90 -11.02 -2.40 -4.57
N PHE A 91 -10.12 -1.53 -4.99
CA PHE A 91 -9.14 -1.82 -6.02
C PHE A 91 -7.76 -1.87 -5.39
N TYR A 92 -7.10 -3.01 -5.54
CA TYR A 92 -5.78 -3.24 -4.98
C TYR A 92 -4.72 -2.90 -6.01
N TYR A 93 -3.57 -2.45 -5.50
CA TYR A 93 -2.35 -2.23 -6.27
C TYR A 93 -1.17 -2.53 -5.34
N GLN A 94 -0.14 -3.16 -5.89
CA GLN A 94 1.05 -3.56 -5.16
C GLN A 94 2.28 -3.20 -5.99
N CYS A 95 3.26 -2.56 -5.35
CA CYS A 95 4.58 -2.38 -5.95
C CYS A 95 5.62 -3.22 -5.22
N GLU A 96 6.40 -3.97 -6.00
CA GLU A 96 7.52 -4.76 -5.50
C GLU A 96 8.81 -3.93 -5.49
N ASN A 97 9.74 -4.32 -4.63
CA ASN A 97 11.07 -3.70 -4.57
C ASN A 97 11.80 -3.89 -5.90
N ALA A 98 11.97 -2.81 -6.67
CA ALA A 98 13.15 -2.72 -7.51
C ALA A 98 14.37 -2.72 -6.57
N VAL A 99 15.42 -3.44 -6.96
CA VAL A 99 16.55 -3.93 -6.14
C VAL A 99 17.21 -2.91 -5.19
N ASP A 100 16.97 -1.60 -5.35
CA ASP A 100 17.54 -0.51 -4.55
C ASP A 100 16.53 0.47 -3.93
N ALA A 101 15.22 0.18 -3.97
CA ALA A 101 14.18 1.13 -3.58
C ALA A 101 13.98 1.22 -2.06
N LYS A 102 14.72 2.11 -1.38
CA LYS A 102 14.50 2.47 0.04
C LYS A 102 13.11 3.05 0.34
N VAL A 103 12.37 3.49 -0.69
CA VAL A 103 10.97 3.91 -0.61
C VAL A 103 10.25 3.42 -1.86
N LEU A 104 9.27 2.55 -1.66
CA LEU A 104 8.48 1.92 -2.70
C LEU A 104 7.37 2.87 -3.19
N ASN A 105 7.50 3.34 -4.43
CA ASN A 105 6.62 4.37 -4.98
C ASN A 105 5.40 3.77 -5.70
N ILE A 106 4.31 3.45 -4.98
CA ILE A 106 3.00 3.09 -5.57
C ILE A 106 2.27 4.30 -6.19
N ILE A 107 3.00 5.38 -6.45
CA ILE A 107 2.44 6.66 -6.92
C ILE A 107 1.80 6.51 -8.32
N PHE A 108 2.35 5.61 -9.14
CA PHE A 108 2.07 5.52 -10.58
C PHE A 108 0.95 4.55 -10.97
N PHE A 109 0.35 3.82 -10.03
CA PHE A 109 -0.81 2.99 -10.35
C PHE A 109 -2.06 3.87 -10.33
N ARG A 110 -2.40 4.39 -11.52
CA ARG A 110 -3.64 5.11 -11.82
C ARG A 110 -4.47 4.27 -12.78
#